data_AF-A0A6B0SU65-F1
#
_entry.id   AF-A0A6B0SU65-F1
#
_cell.length_a   1.000
_cell.length_b   1.000
_cell.length_c   1.000
_cell.angle_alpha   90.00
_cell.angle_beta   90.00
_cell.angle_gamma   90.00
#
_symmetry.space_group_name_H-M   'P 1'
#
loop_
_entity.id
_entity.type
_entity.pdbx_description
1 polymer ?
#
loop_
_entity_poly.entity_id
_entity_poly.type
_entity_poly.pdbx_seq_one_letter_code
_entity_poly.pdbx_strand_id
1 'polypeptide(L)' 'MKVFGSSGTRGVANDELTPGFVQGVAKAAGSVWRTDRVAVGRDTRTTGRMLVNAATSGLQSVGV' A
#
# COMPACT_ATOMS: atom_id res chain seq x y z
N MET A 1 11.13 -0.74 13.10
CA MET A 1 10.88 -2.15 12.71
C MET A 1 9.61 -2.72 13.37
N LYS A 2 8.49 -1.97 13.44
CA LYS A 2 7.24 -2.51 14.02
C LYS A 2 6.30 -3.10 12.96
N VAL A 3 6.17 -2.42 11.81
CA VAL A 3 5.25 -2.84 10.74
C VAL A 3 5.92 -3.56 9.57
N PHE A 4 7.18 -3.27 9.25
CA PHE A 4 7.93 -3.97 8.20
C PHE A 4 8.60 -5.23 8.75
N GLY A 5 8.15 -6.40 8.28
CA GLY A 5 8.77 -7.69 8.55
C GLY A 5 9.50 -8.25 7.31
N SER A 6 10.11 -9.43 7.46
CA SER A 6 10.88 -10.09 6.40
C SER A 6 10.08 -10.42 5.13
N SER A 7 8.78 -10.64 5.26
CA SER A 7 7.88 -11.03 4.16
C SER A 7 6.78 -10.00 3.87
N GLY A 8 7.01 -8.74 4.23
CA GLY A 8 6.07 -7.64 3.97
C GLY A 8 5.61 -6.92 5.23
N THR A 9 4.62 -6.04 5.04
CA THR A 9 4.17 -5.10 6.06
C THR A 9 2.89 -5.58 6.74
N ARG A 10 2.87 -5.63 8.08
CA ARG A 10 1.75 -6.10 8.89
C ARG A 10 1.48 -5.13 10.04
N GLY A 11 0.22 -5.04 10.44
CA GLY A 11 -0.18 -4.26 11.59
C GLY A 11 -1.70 -4.16 11.72
N VAL A 12 -2.16 -3.54 12.80
CA VAL A 12 -3.58 -3.29 13.06
C VAL A 12 -4.09 -2.20 12.10
N ALA A 13 -5.16 -2.49 11.38
CA ALA A 13 -5.77 -1.53 10.45
C ALA A 13 -6.28 -0.30 11.19
N ASN A 14 -6.06 0.89 10.61
CA ASN A 14 -6.41 2.21 11.18
C ASN A 14 -5.65 2.63 12.44
N ASP A 15 -4.72 1.81 12.94
CA ASP A 15 -3.80 2.19 14.01
C ASP A 15 -2.37 2.22 13.43
N GLU A 16 -1.85 1.03 13.09
CA GLU A 16 -0.51 0.89 12.52
C GLU A 16 -0.53 0.94 10.98
N LEU A 17 -1.53 0.28 10.37
CA LEU A 17 -1.78 0.31 8.92
C LEU A 17 -2.88 1.32 8.61
N THR A 18 -2.52 2.59 8.64
CA THR A 18 -3.41 3.69 8.25
C THR A 18 -3.43 3.86 6.72
N PRO A 19 -4.49 4.45 6.13
CA PRO A 19 -4.51 4.77 4.70
C PRO A 19 -3.33 5.66 4.27
N GLY A 20 -2.95 6.65 5.08
CA GLY A 20 -1.81 7.53 4.80
C GLY A 20 -0.48 6.75 4.78
N PHE A 21 -0.30 5.83 5.73
CA PHE A 21 0.87 4.96 5.75
C PHE A 21 0.94 4.07 4.49
N VAL A 22 -0.17 3.41 4.13
CA VAL A 22 -0.24 2.57 2.91
C VAL A 22 0.02 3.39 1.65
N GLN A 23 -0.54 4.59 1.54
CA GLN A 23 -0.28 5.48 0.41
C GLN A 23 1.20 5.85 0.31
N GLY A 24 1.86 6.13 1.45
CA GLY A 24 3.30 6.41 1.50
C GLY A 24 4.15 5.24 1.02
N VAL A 25 3.85 4.03 1.49
CA VAL A 25 4.53 2.80 1.02
C VAL A 25 4.33 2.60 -0.47
N ALA A 26 3.11 2.80 -0.96
CA ALA A 26 2.77 2.65 -2.37
C ALA A 26 3.51 3.64 -3.28
N LYS A 27 3.60 4.92 -2.88
CA LYS A 27 4.40 5.95 -3.58
C LYS A 27 5.88 5.58 -3.63
N ALA A 28 6.44 5.21 -2.48
CA ALA A 28 7.85 4.83 -2.38
C ALA A 28 8.15 3.63 -3.27
N ALA A 29 7.32 2.58 -3.21
CA ALA A 29 7.46 1.41 -4.06
C ALA A 29 7.36 1.77 -5.56
N GLY A 30 6.34 2.53 -5.95
CA GLY A 30 6.14 2.97 -7.34
C GLY A 30 7.30 3.81 -7.88
N SER A 31 7.92 4.66 -7.06
CA SER A 31 9.09 5.46 -7.48
C SER A 31 10.36 4.63 -7.73
N VAL A 32 10.41 3.39 -7.24
CA VAL A 32 11.55 2.48 -7.40
C VAL A 32 11.28 1.44 -8.49
N TRP A 33 10.03 0.99 -8.62
CA TRP A 33 9.63 0.04 -9.65
C TRP A 33 9.70 0.68 -11.03
N ARG A 34 10.59 0.20 -11.90
CA ARG A 34 10.73 0.64 -13.30
C ARG A 34 9.68 -0.05 -14.19
N THR A 35 8.41 0.16 -13.88
CA THR A 35 7.27 -0.45 -14.57
C THR A 35 6.17 0.58 -14.82
N ASP A 36 5.45 0.43 -15.94
CA ASP A 36 4.39 1.34 -16.33
C ASP A 36 3.01 0.93 -15.80
N ARG A 37 2.89 -0.29 -15.25
CA ARG A 37 1.63 -0.85 -14.74
C ARG A 37 1.88 -1.83 -13.59
N VAL A 38 0.93 -1.88 -12.67
CA VAL A 38 0.92 -2.82 -11.53
C VAL A 38 -0.48 -3.38 -11.27
N ALA A 39 -0.52 -4.61 -10.78
CA ALA A 39 -1.76 -5.21 -10.28
C ALA A 39 -1.90 -4.94 -8.77
N VAL A 40 -3.09 -4.50 -8.35
CA VAL A 40 -3.42 -4.29 -6.94
C VAL A 40 -4.58 -5.20 -6.55
N GLY A 41 -4.39 -6.00 -5.51
CA GLY A 41 -5.38 -6.95 -5.01
C GLY A 41 -5.64 -6.80 -3.51
N ARG A 42 -6.76 -7.37 -3.04
CA ARG A 42 -7.11 -7.49 -1.61
C ARG A 42 -7.74 -8.84 -1.32
N ASP A 43 -7.75 -9.18 -0.04
CA ASP A 43 -8.58 -10.24 0.52
C ASP A 43 -10.02 -9.75 0.82
N THR A 44 -10.77 -10.53 1.60
CA THR A 44 -12.16 -10.28 1.99
C THR A 44 -12.34 -9.37 3.21
N ARG A 45 -11.27 -8.86 3.84
CA ARG A 45 -11.41 -8.01 5.03
C ARG A 45 -12.15 -6.72 4.71
N THR A 46 -12.99 -6.27 5.64
CA THR A 46 -13.78 -5.02 5.52
C THR A 46 -12.90 -3.81 5.22
N THR A 47 -11.72 -3.74 5.82
CA THR A 47 -10.74 -2.66 5.61
C THR A 47 -10.02 -2.73 4.28
N GLY A 48 -10.07 -3.86 3.57
CA GLY A 48 -9.28 -4.09 2.36
C GLY A 48 -9.58 -3.12 1.23
N ARG A 49 -10.85 -2.70 1.06
CA ARG A 49 -11.23 -1.74 0.01
C ARG A 49 -10.59 -0.36 0.24
N MET A 50 -10.59 0.10 1.48
CA MET A 50 -9.96 1.36 1.86
C MET A 50 -8.45 1.32 1.63
N LEU A 51 -7.77 0.24 2.04
CA LEU A 51 -6.33 0.12 1.89
C LEU A 51 -5.90 -0.02 0.42
N VAL A 52 -6.67 -0.74 -0.40
CA VAL A 52 -6.42 -0.80 -1.85
C VAL A 52 -6.59 0.56 -2.49
N ASN A 53 -7.67 1.30 -2.18
CA ASN A 53 -7.86 2.64 -2.73
C ASN A 53 -6.69 3.58 -2.36
N ALA A 54 -6.19 3.48 -1.13
CA ALA A 54 -5.02 4.25 -0.69
C ALA A 54 -3.74 3.85 -1.44
N ALA A 55 -3.49 2.56 -1.62
CA ALA A 55 -2.35 2.05 -2.38
C ALA A 55 -2.42 2.49 -3.85
N THR A 56 -3.57 2.32 -4.50
CA THR A 56 -3.82 2.74 -5.88
C THR A 56 -3.60 4.24 -6.05
N SER A 57 -4.15 5.08 -5.15
CA SER A 57 -3.91 6.52 -5.17
C SER A 57 -2.42 6.87 -5.04
N GLY A 58 -1.69 6.16 -4.19
CA GLY A 58 -0.24 6.34 -4.02
C GLY A 58 0.53 6.02 -5.30
N LEU A 59 0.27 4.87 -5.92
CA LEU A 59 0.90 4.44 -7.16
C LEU A 59 0.61 5.41 -8.32
N GLN A 60 -0.66 5.78 -8.52
CA GLN A 60 -1.05 6.71 -9.57
C GLN A 60 -0.40 8.08 -9.43
N SER A 61 -0.21 8.55 -8.19
CA SER A 61 0.41 9.86 -7.95
C SER A 61 1.89 9.94 -8.33
N VAL A 62 2.56 8.79 -8.50
CA VAL A 62 3.96 8.71 -8.96
C VAL A 62 4.09 8.21 -10.39
N GLY A 63 2.98 8.15 -11.14
CA GLY A 63 2.97 7.80 -12.56
C GLY A 63 3.01 6.30 -12.85
N VAL A 64 2.66 5.46 -11.87
CA VAL A 64 2.49 4.00 -12.05
C VAL A 64 1.03 3.63 -12.33
#